data_AF-A0A953BNU7-F1
#
_entry.id   AF-A0A953BNU7-F1
#
_cell.length_a   1.000
_cell.length_b   1.000
_cell.length_c   1.000
_cell.angle_alpha   90.00
_cell.angle_beta   90.00
_cell.angle_gamma   90.00
#
_symmetry.space_group_name_H-M   'P 1'
#
loop_
_entity.id
_entity.type
_entity.pdbx_description
1 polymer ?
#
loop_
_entity_poly.entity_id
_entity_poly.type
_entity_poly.pdbx_seq_one_letter_code
_entity_poly.pdbx_strand_id
1 'polypeptide(L)'
;MPFYTRLGILPKKRHVQFRRPDGALYSEELFGTEGFVGPSSTMYHIHPPTQVYGWKPIASTKVEYVERDIMRMRHVMTGGPRLPPRGDSVTGRVVLFGNADCEMAVCNPAEQMGYHFKNSQGDECLFIHHGSGLCHTMMGTIEFGPKDYLVIPKGVIYRITWDPRYVSDSVSDPRAAELLSLLARESDGGSAASRSIRGELREIGHRGGLRAAKLDPVTPFGRFLLIETVNGSHIGPPRRYVSKEHGQFLEHAPYCERDLRLPEPPLTWDEKGDFPVRIKARDLIHEYVYHYHPLDIVGWDGCYYPYAFNIDDFSPITGKLHMPPPIHQTFEAHNFVICSFCPRLLDYHPQAIKVPYNHSNLDSDEVLYYVEGNFGSRKGIEVGSLTAHPQGIPHGPHPGTIEASLSATHTAELAVMCDTFRPLHPTRAAIDLDDSKYPASWQGEHFPGIASGTMHLNGVTVPPIHAAAFPKDARPGQVIKAEVSATLIPMPGADENGSAAGTGGPPTVKGATSNVWAP
;
A
#
# COMPACT_ATOMS: atom_id res chain seq x y z
N MET A 1 6.42 11.80 -8.94
CA MET A 1 6.13 12.72 -7.83
C MET A 1 4.97 13.57 -8.27
N PRO A 2 3.96 13.76 -7.41
CA PRO A 2 2.78 14.50 -7.80
C PRO A 2 3.26 15.91 -8.12
N PHE A 3 2.88 16.34 -9.30
CA PHE A 3 3.11 17.63 -9.94
C PHE A 3 3.12 18.83 -8.99
N TYR A 4 3.68 19.93 -9.45
CA TYR A 4 3.73 21.16 -8.68
C TYR A 4 2.32 21.64 -8.29
N THR A 5 2.10 21.81 -6.98
CA THR A 5 0.82 22.24 -6.41
C THR A 5 1.03 23.48 -5.56
N ARG A 6 -0.04 24.26 -5.42
CA ARG A 6 -0.10 25.45 -4.57
C ARG A 6 -1.44 25.49 -3.84
N LEU A 7 -1.43 25.83 -2.55
CA LEU A 7 -2.62 26.09 -1.75
C LEU A 7 -2.40 27.31 -0.83
N GLY A 8 -3.43 28.11 -0.62
CA GLY A 8 -3.41 29.24 0.30
C GLY A 8 -2.72 30.51 -0.22
N ILE A 9 -2.34 31.40 0.71
CA ILE A 9 -1.76 32.71 0.42
C ILE A 9 -0.23 32.64 0.36
N LEU A 10 0.35 33.14 -0.73
CA LEU A 10 1.78 33.11 -0.99
C LEU A 10 2.28 34.45 -1.51
N PRO A 11 3.54 34.84 -1.22
CA PRO A 11 4.18 35.97 -1.87
C PRO A 11 4.46 35.66 -3.35
N LYS A 12 4.71 36.71 -4.14
CA LYS A 12 5.03 36.57 -5.58
C LYS A 12 6.36 35.84 -5.84
N LYS A 13 7.28 35.89 -4.89
CA LYS A 13 8.62 35.28 -4.96
C LYS A 13 8.91 34.62 -3.62
N ARG A 14 9.60 33.48 -3.63
CA ARG A 14 10.15 32.85 -2.42
C ARG A 14 11.22 33.74 -1.78
N HIS A 15 11.39 33.59 -0.48
CA HIS A 15 12.42 34.25 0.31
C HIS A 15 12.41 35.78 0.23
N VAL A 16 11.21 36.36 0.32
CA VAL A 16 10.99 37.81 0.38
C VAL A 16 10.10 38.15 1.57
N GLN A 17 10.03 39.44 1.92
CA GLN A 17 9.11 39.88 2.97
C GLN A 17 7.66 39.54 2.59
N PHE A 18 7.01 38.73 3.43
CA PHE A 18 5.59 38.41 3.32
C PHE A 18 4.90 38.76 4.63
N ARG A 19 4.11 39.83 4.64
CA ARG A 19 3.52 40.38 5.86
C ARG A 19 2.10 39.89 6.06
N ARG A 20 1.79 39.61 7.33
CA ARG A 20 0.45 39.35 7.84
C ARG A 20 -0.35 40.67 7.89
N PRO A 21 -1.69 40.62 8.03
CA PRO A 21 -2.51 41.82 8.17
C PRO A 21 -2.12 42.72 9.35
N ASP A 22 -1.54 42.15 10.42
CA ASP A 22 -1.07 42.89 11.59
C ASP A 22 0.32 43.56 11.41
N GLY A 23 0.93 43.40 10.23
CA GLY A 23 2.23 43.99 9.88
C GLY A 23 3.44 43.13 10.23
N ALA A 24 3.29 42.06 11.03
CA ALA A 24 4.37 41.11 11.27
C ALA A 24 4.64 40.23 10.03
N LEU A 25 5.74 39.47 10.04
CA LEU A 25 6.09 38.56 8.93
C LEU A 25 5.49 37.18 9.17
N TYR A 26 5.00 36.55 8.10
CA TYR A 26 4.86 35.09 8.09
C TYR A 26 6.26 34.45 8.11
N SER A 27 6.41 33.34 8.82
CA SER A 27 7.67 32.60 8.87
C SER A 27 7.74 31.62 7.70
N GLU A 28 8.73 31.76 6.83
CA GLU A 28 8.98 30.83 5.73
C GLU A 28 9.72 29.58 6.24
N GLU A 29 9.26 28.40 5.80
CA GLU A 29 9.97 27.12 5.94
C GLU A 29 10.14 26.49 4.56
N LEU A 30 11.36 26.05 4.25
CA LEU A 30 11.61 25.15 3.13
C LEU A 30 11.56 23.72 3.66
N PHE A 31 10.48 23.02 3.36
CA PHE A 31 10.26 21.63 3.73
C PHE A 31 10.76 20.73 2.59
N GLY A 32 12.03 20.35 2.65
CA GLY A 32 12.73 19.65 1.57
C GLY A 32 13.31 18.29 1.96
N THR A 33 13.60 17.50 0.93
CA THR A 33 14.21 16.17 1.05
C THR A 33 15.63 16.15 0.46
N GLU A 34 16.39 15.09 0.76
CA GLU A 34 17.72 14.80 0.17
C GLU A 34 18.75 15.94 0.29
N GLY A 35 18.67 16.79 1.32
CA GLY A 35 19.63 17.88 1.47
C GLY A 35 19.53 18.94 0.36
N PHE A 36 18.30 19.40 0.09
CA PHE A 36 17.96 20.50 -0.84
C PHE A 36 17.93 20.14 -2.33
N VAL A 37 18.22 18.90 -2.73
CA VAL A 37 18.17 18.48 -4.15
C VAL A 37 16.94 17.64 -4.49
N GLY A 38 16.27 17.08 -3.48
CA GLY A 38 15.06 16.30 -3.67
C GLY A 38 13.79 17.16 -3.78
N PRO A 39 12.61 16.51 -3.91
CA PRO A 39 11.33 17.21 -3.82
C PRO A 39 11.21 18.04 -2.54
N SER A 40 10.57 19.20 -2.67
CA SER A 40 10.33 20.12 -1.57
C SER A 40 9.01 20.86 -1.71
N SER A 41 8.56 21.43 -0.60
CA SER A 41 7.49 22.42 -0.54
C SER A 41 7.94 23.61 0.30
N THR A 42 7.67 24.81 -0.17
CA THR A 42 7.88 26.04 0.61
C THR A 42 6.57 26.40 1.28
N MET A 43 6.59 26.69 2.57
CA MET A 43 5.41 26.96 3.39
C MET A 43 5.59 28.21 4.24
N TYR A 44 4.47 28.86 4.57
CA TYR A 44 4.46 30.12 5.30
C TYR A 44 3.57 29.99 6.54
N HIS A 45 4.17 30.11 7.71
CA HIS A 45 3.54 29.92 9.02
C HIS A 45 3.15 31.25 9.67
N ILE A 46 2.11 31.22 10.50
CA ILE A 46 1.78 32.34 11.40
C ILE A 46 2.86 32.48 12.48
N HIS A 47 3.29 31.35 13.06
CA HIS A 47 4.30 31.26 14.10
C HIS A 47 5.52 30.49 13.57
N PRO A 48 6.76 30.92 13.88
CA PRO A 48 7.94 30.16 13.46
C PRO A 48 7.89 28.70 13.94
N PRO A 49 8.02 27.69 13.06
CA PRO A 49 7.85 26.26 13.39
C PRO A 49 8.86 25.73 14.44
N THR A 50 9.88 26.54 14.76
CA THR A 50 10.90 26.28 15.79
C THR A 50 10.46 26.65 17.21
N GLN A 51 9.28 27.27 17.38
CA GLN A 51 8.77 27.80 18.65
C GLN A 51 8.14 26.74 19.56
N VAL A 52 8.92 25.72 19.91
CA VAL A 52 8.56 24.68 20.88
C VAL A 52 9.15 25.01 22.26
N TYR A 53 8.45 24.65 23.35
CA TYR A 53 8.90 25.01 24.71
C TYR A 53 9.06 23.82 25.67
N GLY A 54 8.64 22.62 25.27
CA GLY A 54 8.78 21.41 26.08
C GLY A 54 8.99 20.19 25.20
N TRP A 55 9.70 19.19 25.73
CA TRP A 55 9.84 17.89 25.08
C TRP A 55 10.03 16.77 26.10
N LYS A 56 9.59 15.54 25.74
CA LYS A 56 9.84 14.32 26.54
C LYS A 56 9.81 13.06 25.66
N PRO A 57 10.54 11.99 26.00
CA PRO A 57 10.35 10.67 25.38
C PRO A 57 9.01 10.06 25.82
N ILE A 58 8.37 9.29 24.93
CA ILE A 58 7.06 8.66 25.17
C ILE A 58 7.18 7.13 25.19
N ALA A 59 7.56 6.52 24.07
CA ALA A 59 7.59 5.07 23.93
C ALA A 59 8.50 4.66 22.78
N SER A 60 9.20 3.53 22.93
CA SER A 60 9.98 2.95 21.84
C SER A 60 9.05 2.43 20.74
N THR A 61 9.49 2.58 19.50
CA THR A 61 8.88 1.97 18.32
C THR A 61 9.79 0.91 17.70
N LYS A 62 10.84 0.49 18.41
CA LYS A 62 11.78 -0.51 17.91
C LYS A 62 11.08 -1.85 17.79
N VAL A 63 11.02 -2.38 16.57
CA VAL A 63 10.38 -3.66 16.30
C VAL A 63 11.33 -4.82 16.58
N GLU A 64 10.81 -5.86 17.23
CA GLU A 64 11.52 -7.11 17.44
C GLU A 64 11.05 -8.17 16.44
N TYR A 65 11.95 -8.51 15.51
CA TYR A 65 11.73 -9.58 14.54
C TYR A 65 12.18 -10.94 15.07
N VAL A 66 11.35 -11.95 14.85
CA VAL A 66 11.57 -13.36 15.22
C VAL A 66 11.68 -14.23 13.97
N GLU A 67 12.11 -15.48 14.14
CA GLU A 67 12.16 -16.47 13.04
C GLU A 67 12.88 -15.99 11.77
N ARG A 68 13.95 -15.19 11.92
CA ARG A 68 14.65 -14.54 10.79
C ARG A 68 15.24 -15.51 9.78
N ASP A 69 15.56 -16.72 10.21
CA ASP A 69 16.18 -17.78 9.39
C ASP A 69 15.16 -18.84 8.92
N ILE A 70 13.87 -18.66 9.22
CA ILE A 70 12.83 -19.65 8.92
C ILE A 70 12.15 -19.33 7.59
N MET A 71 12.41 -20.18 6.59
CA MET A 71 11.81 -20.12 5.26
C MET A 71 10.48 -20.88 5.24
N ARG A 72 9.37 -20.17 5.51
CA ARG A 72 8.02 -20.76 5.52
C ARG A 72 6.97 -19.80 4.96
N MET A 73 6.08 -20.31 4.10
CA MET A 73 4.87 -19.58 3.70
C MET A 73 3.93 -19.39 4.89
N ARG A 74 3.33 -18.21 5.01
CA ARG A 74 2.51 -17.83 6.18
C ARG A 74 1.12 -17.36 5.76
N HIS A 75 0.14 -17.63 6.61
CA HIS A 75 -1.19 -17.06 6.54
C HIS A 75 -1.49 -16.43 7.90
N VAL A 76 -1.29 -15.12 7.97
CA VAL A 76 -1.51 -14.32 9.17
C VAL A 76 -2.95 -13.84 9.17
N MET A 77 -3.74 -14.46 10.02
CA MET A 77 -5.19 -14.24 10.11
C MET A 77 -5.45 -13.02 10.99
N THR A 78 -5.49 -11.84 10.36
CA THR A 78 -5.76 -10.59 11.10
C THR A 78 -7.24 -10.20 11.08
N GLY A 79 -8.04 -10.84 10.22
CA GLY A 79 -9.46 -10.56 10.03
C GLY A 79 -10.33 -10.82 11.27
N GLY A 80 -11.52 -10.23 11.28
CA GLY A 80 -12.51 -10.43 12.34
C GLY A 80 -12.01 -10.06 13.75
N PRO A 81 -12.35 -10.86 14.78
CA PRO A 81 -12.07 -10.52 16.18
C PRO A 81 -10.61 -10.76 16.62
N ARG A 82 -9.74 -11.25 15.72
CA ARG A 82 -8.36 -11.65 16.07
C ARG A 82 -7.44 -10.46 16.34
N LEU A 83 -7.73 -9.32 15.72
CA LEU A 83 -7.15 -8.02 16.08
C LEU A 83 -8.25 -7.08 16.59
N PRO A 84 -8.58 -7.14 17.90
CA PRO A 84 -9.58 -6.28 18.48
C PRO A 84 -9.14 -4.81 18.42
N PRO A 85 -10.09 -3.87 18.45
CA PRO A 85 -9.76 -2.46 18.41
C PRO A 85 -8.93 -2.06 19.63
N ARG A 86 -7.88 -1.27 19.42
CA ARG A 86 -6.99 -0.77 20.48
C ARG A 86 -6.33 0.54 20.08
N GLY A 87 -6.08 1.42 21.06
CA GLY A 87 -5.37 2.68 20.86
C GLY A 87 -5.97 3.57 19.76
N ASP A 88 -5.18 4.51 19.27
CA ASP A 88 -5.51 5.39 18.14
C ASP A 88 -4.76 4.98 16.85
N SER A 89 -4.85 5.82 15.80
CA SER A 89 -4.18 5.58 14.51
C SER A 89 -2.64 5.43 14.57
N VAL A 90 -2.00 5.72 15.70
CA VAL A 90 -0.55 5.57 15.88
C VAL A 90 -0.24 4.47 16.90
N THR A 91 -0.82 4.58 18.09
CA THR A 91 -0.59 3.66 19.21
C THR A 91 -1.27 2.30 19.03
N GLY A 92 -2.31 2.24 18.20
CA GLY A 92 -3.06 1.02 17.92
C GLY A 92 -2.36 0.07 16.95
N ARG A 93 -1.35 0.55 16.22
CA ARG A 93 -0.65 -0.21 15.17
C ARG A 93 -0.05 -1.51 15.71
N VAL A 94 -0.22 -2.60 14.96
CA VAL A 94 0.40 -3.91 15.22
C VAL A 94 1.31 -4.23 14.04
N VAL A 95 2.62 -4.08 14.21
CA VAL A 95 3.60 -4.46 13.19
C VAL A 95 3.63 -5.98 13.09
N LEU A 96 3.45 -6.50 11.87
CA LEU A 96 3.41 -7.94 11.59
C LEU A 96 4.70 -8.40 10.93
N PHE A 97 5.18 -7.61 9.98
CA PHE A 97 6.35 -7.92 9.19
C PHE A 97 7.21 -6.69 9.01
N GLY A 98 8.52 -6.86 8.89
CA GLY A 98 9.41 -5.76 8.56
C GLY A 98 10.84 -6.18 8.33
N ASN A 99 11.62 -5.25 7.78
CA ASN A 99 13.05 -5.40 7.55
C ASN A 99 13.73 -4.02 7.65
N ALA A 100 14.89 -3.85 7.03
CA ALA A 100 15.62 -2.59 7.07
C ALA A 100 15.06 -1.52 6.09
N ASP A 101 14.13 -1.88 5.21
CA ASP A 101 13.58 -1.02 4.17
C ASP A 101 12.12 -0.61 4.45
N CYS A 102 11.29 -1.54 4.93
CA CYS A 102 9.89 -1.27 5.27
C CYS A 102 9.37 -2.04 6.50
N GLU A 103 8.30 -1.51 7.09
CA GLU A 103 7.46 -2.19 8.09
C GLU A 103 6.00 -2.25 7.60
N MET A 104 5.35 -3.38 7.82
CA MET A 104 3.93 -3.60 7.54
C MET A 104 3.16 -3.82 8.83
N ALA A 105 2.12 -3.02 9.06
CA ALA A 105 1.30 -3.09 10.25
C ALA A 105 -0.19 -3.08 9.92
N VAL A 106 -1.02 -3.63 10.81
CA VAL A 106 -2.46 -3.45 10.77
C VAL A 106 -2.89 -2.62 11.97
N CYS A 107 -3.85 -1.72 11.78
CA CYS A 107 -4.41 -0.91 12.85
C CYS A 107 -5.95 -0.97 12.81
N ASN A 108 -6.53 -1.15 13.99
CA ASN A 108 -7.96 -1.08 14.26
C ASN A 108 -8.13 -0.11 15.45
N PRO A 109 -8.20 1.21 15.21
CA PRO A 109 -8.29 2.19 16.29
C PRO A 109 -9.55 2.02 17.14
N ALA A 110 -9.36 2.05 18.47
CA ALA A 110 -10.42 2.14 19.48
C ALA A 110 -10.69 3.58 19.93
N GLU A 111 -9.77 4.50 19.63
CA GLU A 111 -9.77 5.89 20.12
C GLU A 111 -9.43 6.87 18.98
N GLN A 112 -9.89 8.11 19.10
CA GLN A 112 -9.46 9.22 18.25
C GLN A 112 -8.08 9.72 18.69
N MET A 113 -7.31 10.29 17.76
CA MET A 113 -6.05 10.95 18.12
C MET A 113 -6.32 12.21 18.96
N GLY A 114 -5.72 12.27 20.15
CA GLY A 114 -5.73 13.43 21.05
C GLY A 114 -4.51 14.35 20.92
N TYR A 115 -3.68 14.15 19.89
CA TYR A 115 -2.44 14.87 19.63
C TYR A 115 -2.18 14.92 18.12
N HIS A 116 -1.18 15.70 17.71
CA HIS A 116 -0.67 15.71 16.34
C HIS A 116 0.52 14.76 16.23
N PHE A 117 0.67 14.08 15.12
CA PHE A 117 1.74 13.13 14.89
C PHE A 117 2.57 13.49 13.66
N LYS A 118 3.84 13.10 13.69
CA LYS A 118 4.79 13.24 12.57
C LYS A 118 5.73 12.04 12.56
N ASN A 119 5.73 11.28 11.47
CA ASN A 119 6.76 10.27 11.25
C ASN A 119 7.99 10.93 10.62
N SER A 120 9.06 11.14 11.39
CA SER A 120 10.31 11.72 10.90
C SER A 120 11.32 10.67 10.44
N GLN A 121 10.98 9.39 10.50
CA GLN A 121 11.83 8.28 10.07
C GLN A 121 11.53 7.84 8.63
N GLY A 122 10.26 7.88 8.22
CA GLY A 122 9.86 7.44 6.89
C GLY A 122 8.49 7.91 6.45
N ASP A 123 8.22 7.69 5.17
CA ASP A 123 6.93 7.93 4.53
C ASP A 123 5.94 6.83 4.96
N GLU A 124 4.68 7.18 5.12
CA GLU A 124 3.61 6.27 5.52
C GLU A 124 2.59 6.11 4.39
N CYS A 125 2.19 4.88 4.08
CA CYS A 125 1.09 4.57 3.18
C CYS A 125 0.02 3.80 3.96
N LEU A 126 -1.11 4.46 4.26
CA LEU A 126 -2.24 3.87 4.96
C LEU A 126 -3.30 3.47 3.95
N PHE A 127 -3.51 2.18 3.73
CA PHE A 127 -4.65 1.66 2.97
C PHE A 127 -5.86 1.46 3.89
N ILE A 128 -6.87 2.31 3.74
CA ILE A 128 -8.09 2.32 4.54
C ILE A 128 -8.98 1.14 4.14
N HIS A 129 -8.90 0.01 4.84
CA HIS A 129 -9.79 -1.13 4.57
C HIS A 129 -11.24 -0.78 4.95
N HIS A 130 -11.45 -0.16 6.10
CA HIS A 130 -12.77 0.30 6.54
C HIS A 130 -12.71 1.67 7.22
N GLY A 131 -13.83 2.37 7.18
CA GLY A 131 -14.02 3.67 7.81
C GLY A 131 -13.74 4.84 6.87
N SER A 132 -14.05 6.02 7.36
CA SER A 132 -13.87 7.31 6.68
C SER A 132 -13.50 8.37 7.71
N GLY A 133 -13.10 9.54 7.26
CA GLY A 133 -12.80 10.66 8.14
C GLY A 133 -11.95 11.73 7.48
N LEU A 134 -11.27 12.51 8.31
CA LEU A 134 -10.41 13.61 7.91
C LEU A 134 -8.98 13.38 8.39
N CYS A 135 -8.02 13.53 7.49
CA CYS A 135 -6.60 13.65 7.82
C CYS A 135 -6.24 15.15 7.76
N HIS A 136 -6.20 15.80 8.92
CA HIS A 136 -5.75 17.18 9.04
C HIS A 136 -4.24 17.20 9.00
N THR A 137 -3.66 17.84 7.99
CA THR A 137 -2.20 17.95 7.84
C THR A 137 -1.78 19.41 7.92
N MET A 138 -0.48 19.65 8.12
CA MET A 138 0.03 21.03 8.11
C MET A 138 -0.13 21.70 6.73
N MET A 139 -0.36 20.89 5.68
CA MET A 139 -0.58 21.35 4.31
C MET A 139 -2.05 21.42 3.92
N GLY A 140 -2.99 21.19 4.83
CA GLY A 140 -4.42 21.16 4.57
C GLY A 140 -5.07 19.85 4.97
N THR A 141 -6.38 19.75 4.75
CA THR A 141 -7.18 18.60 5.16
C THR A 141 -7.45 17.69 3.96
N ILE A 142 -7.30 16.39 4.16
CA ILE A 142 -7.63 15.37 3.17
C ILE A 142 -8.81 14.55 3.73
N GLU A 143 -9.95 14.56 3.04
CA GLU A 143 -11.04 13.62 3.35
C GLU A 143 -10.69 12.24 2.79
N PHE A 144 -10.94 11.21 3.59
CA PHE A 144 -10.68 9.83 3.20
C PHE A 144 -11.86 8.94 3.53
N GLY A 145 -11.95 7.82 2.84
CA GLY A 145 -12.97 6.82 2.92
C GLY A 145 -12.41 5.42 2.68
N PRO A 146 -13.32 4.42 2.56
CA PRO A 146 -12.92 3.06 2.29
C PRO A 146 -12.11 2.95 1.00
N LYS A 147 -11.09 2.10 1.06
CA LYS A 147 -10.16 1.75 0.00
C LYS A 147 -9.24 2.86 -0.50
N ASP A 148 -9.18 3.97 0.22
CA ASP A 148 -8.16 4.98 -0.03
C ASP A 148 -6.79 4.53 0.44
N TYR A 149 -5.78 4.86 -0.35
CA TYR A 149 -4.42 5.05 0.10
C TYR A 149 -4.24 6.48 0.57
N LEU A 150 -3.84 6.68 1.82
CA LEU A 150 -3.28 7.95 2.30
C LEU A 150 -1.75 7.84 2.28
N VAL A 151 -1.13 8.57 1.36
CA VAL A 151 0.32 8.68 1.28
C VAL A 151 0.73 9.94 2.04
N ILE A 152 1.42 9.74 3.17
CA ILE A 152 1.86 10.79 4.08
C ILE A 152 3.39 10.82 4.08
N PRO A 153 4.00 11.81 3.41
CA PRO A 153 5.45 11.90 3.35
C PRO A 153 6.08 12.16 4.73
N LYS A 154 7.31 11.65 4.91
CA LYS A 154 8.04 11.79 6.16
C LYS A 154 8.16 13.25 6.56
N GLY A 155 7.84 13.50 7.82
CA GLY A 155 7.92 14.80 8.45
C GLY A 155 6.67 15.67 8.28
N VAL A 156 5.64 15.24 7.55
CA VAL A 156 4.35 15.92 7.55
C VAL A 156 3.69 15.75 8.92
N ILE A 157 3.30 16.86 9.55
CA ILE A 157 2.49 16.82 10.78
C ILE A 157 1.04 16.56 10.37
N TYR A 158 0.41 15.58 11.00
CA TYR A 158 -1.00 15.27 10.78
C TYR A 158 -1.74 14.82 12.04
N ARG A 159 -3.06 14.86 11.96
CA ARG A 159 -3.99 14.26 12.92
C ARG A 159 -5.15 13.63 12.14
N ILE A 160 -5.46 12.37 12.44
CA ILE A 160 -6.60 11.67 11.86
C ILE A 160 -7.78 11.78 12.82
N THR A 161 -8.92 12.20 12.26
CA THR A 161 -10.23 12.20 12.92
C THR A 161 -11.15 11.26 12.14
N TRP A 162 -11.54 10.14 12.73
CA TRP A 162 -12.41 9.16 12.11
C TRP A 162 -13.89 9.53 12.24
N ASP A 163 -14.70 9.14 11.27
CA ASP A 163 -16.14 9.04 11.47
C ASP A 163 -16.44 7.82 12.36
N PRO A 164 -17.16 8.00 13.48
CA PRO A 164 -17.50 6.87 14.33
C PRO A 164 -18.46 5.91 13.61
N ARG A 165 -18.22 4.61 13.76
CA ARG A 165 -19.09 3.55 13.25
C ARG A 165 -19.98 3.03 14.35
N TYR A 166 -21.26 2.86 14.04
CA TYR A 166 -22.27 2.43 15.00
C TYR A 166 -22.86 1.07 14.61
N VAL A 167 -23.34 0.32 15.60
CA VAL A 167 -24.13 -0.89 15.37
C VAL A 167 -25.40 -0.53 14.60
N SER A 168 -25.73 -1.25 13.53
CA SER A 168 -26.81 -0.93 12.58
C SER A 168 -28.14 -0.56 13.25
N ASP A 169 -28.50 -1.25 14.33
CA ASP A 169 -29.79 -1.09 15.00
C ASP A 169 -29.74 -0.07 16.15
N SER A 170 -28.56 0.52 16.42
CA SER A 170 -28.38 1.51 17.49
C SER A 170 -28.63 2.95 17.06
N VAL A 171 -28.74 3.20 15.76
CA VAL A 171 -29.08 4.51 15.18
C VAL A 171 -30.24 4.32 14.21
N SER A 172 -31.45 4.66 14.65
CA SER A 172 -32.68 4.39 13.89
C SER A 172 -32.97 5.40 12.77
N ASP A 173 -32.34 6.58 12.79
CA ASP A 173 -32.46 7.62 11.75
C ASP A 173 -31.09 7.83 11.09
N PRO A 174 -30.94 7.59 9.78
CA PRO A 174 -29.69 7.78 9.05
C PRO A 174 -29.07 9.18 9.21
N ARG A 175 -29.90 10.23 9.37
CA ARG A 175 -29.41 11.60 9.59
C ARG A 175 -28.68 11.76 10.92
N ALA A 176 -29.03 10.95 11.92
CA ALA A 176 -28.34 10.98 13.21
C ALA A 176 -26.91 10.44 13.10
N ALA A 177 -26.66 9.45 12.24
CA ALA A 177 -25.30 8.96 12.00
C ALA A 177 -24.42 10.04 11.36
N GLU A 178 -24.96 10.73 10.34
CA GLU A 178 -24.27 11.85 9.68
C GLU A 178 -23.97 13.00 10.65
N LEU A 179 -24.95 13.42 11.46
CA LEU A 179 -24.76 14.45 12.48
C LEU A 179 -23.73 14.05 13.54
N LEU A 180 -23.68 12.77 13.93
CA LEU A 180 -22.67 12.27 14.86
C LEU A 180 -21.27 12.26 14.26
N SER A 181 -21.13 11.96 12.98
CA SER A 181 -19.85 12.09 12.25
C SER A 181 -19.42 13.55 12.15
N LEU A 182 -20.32 14.46 11.80
CA LEU A 182 -20.05 15.91 11.81
C LEU A 182 -19.61 16.39 13.20
N LEU A 183 -20.28 15.94 14.27
CA LEU A 183 -19.91 16.27 15.63
C LEU A 183 -18.53 15.71 16.02
N ALA A 184 -18.14 14.54 15.50
CA ALA A 184 -16.82 13.95 15.73
C ALA A 184 -15.71 14.69 14.97
N ARG A 185 -16.02 15.23 13.79
CA ARG A 185 -15.11 16.05 12.97
C ARG A 185 -14.85 17.43 13.58
N GLU A 186 -15.73 17.93 14.45
CA GLU A 186 -15.53 19.19 15.17
C GLU A 186 -14.44 19.07 16.24
N SER A 187 -13.39 19.89 16.13
CA SER A 187 -12.29 19.94 17.11
C SER A 187 -12.71 20.58 18.45
N ASP A 188 -13.68 21.51 18.41
CA ASP A 188 -14.25 22.18 19.60
C ASP A 188 -15.71 21.75 19.82
N GLY A 189 -15.92 20.84 20.78
CA GLY A 189 -17.26 20.40 21.19
C GLY A 189 -18.14 21.50 21.80
N GLY A 190 -17.62 22.72 21.98
CA GLY A 190 -18.31 23.94 22.38
C GLY A 190 -18.61 24.91 21.24
N SER A 191 -18.29 24.61 19.98
CA SER A 191 -18.54 25.50 18.85
C SER A 191 -20.04 25.77 18.62
N ALA A 192 -20.37 26.87 17.93
CA ALA A 192 -21.75 27.16 17.55
C ALA A 192 -22.34 26.06 16.64
N ALA A 193 -21.52 25.50 15.75
CA ALA A 193 -21.86 24.35 14.91
C ALA A 193 -22.14 23.11 15.77
N SER A 194 -21.23 22.76 16.69
CA SER A 194 -21.42 21.66 17.65
C SER A 194 -22.71 21.80 18.48
N ARG A 195 -23.06 23.03 18.91
CA ARG A 195 -24.32 23.29 19.61
C ARG A 195 -25.54 23.07 18.71
N SER A 196 -25.49 23.51 17.46
CA SER A 196 -26.56 23.31 16.47
C SER A 196 -26.81 21.82 16.21
N ILE A 197 -25.74 21.08 15.91
CA ILE A 197 -25.79 19.63 15.66
C ILE A 197 -26.38 18.88 16.86
N ARG A 198 -25.98 19.25 18.09
CA ARG A 198 -26.56 18.68 19.32
C ARG A 198 -28.03 19.03 19.51
N GLY A 199 -28.49 20.17 18.99
CA GLY A 199 -29.90 20.55 18.96
C GLY A 199 -30.70 19.62 18.04
N GLU A 200 -30.24 19.44 16.81
CA GLU A 200 -30.86 18.56 15.81
C GLU A 200 -30.92 17.10 16.29
N LEU A 201 -29.84 16.59 16.90
CA LEU A 201 -29.81 15.26 17.50
C LEU A 201 -30.87 15.09 18.61
N ARG A 202 -31.20 16.15 19.36
CA ARG A 202 -32.28 16.11 20.36
C ARG A 202 -33.66 16.04 19.72
N GLU A 203 -33.87 16.72 18.59
CA GLU A 203 -35.13 16.71 17.84
C GLU A 203 -35.43 15.35 17.20
N ILE A 204 -34.40 14.64 16.73
CA ILE A 204 -34.50 13.27 16.19
C ILE A 204 -34.88 12.24 17.30
N GLY A 205 -35.10 12.68 18.55
CA GLY A 205 -35.54 11.82 19.64
C GLY A 205 -34.41 11.02 20.29
N HIS A 206 -33.16 11.23 19.88
CA HIS A 206 -31.98 10.72 20.57
C HIS A 206 -31.72 11.61 21.79
N ARG A 207 -32.57 11.45 22.82
CA ARG A 207 -32.44 12.12 24.12
C ARG A 207 -31.12 11.72 24.79
N GLY A 208 -30.06 12.48 24.49
CA GLY A 208 -28.74 12.37 25.13
C GLY A 208 -27.63 11.88 24.21
N GLY A 209 -27.38 12.58 23.09
CA GLY A 209 -26.29 12.36 22.14
C GLY A 209 -25.06 11.62 22.70
N LEU A 210 -24.58 10.65 21.93
CA LEU A 210 -23.62 9.57 22.28
C LEU A 210 -24.08 8.49 23.26
N ARG A 211 -25.00 8.70 24.21
CA ARG A 211 -25.34 7.64 25.19
C ARG A 211 -26.23 6.50 24.65
N ALA A 212 -26.97 6.73 23.57
CA ALA A 212 -27.82 5.72 22.94
C ALA A 212 -27.15 5.02 21.74
N ALA A 213 -26.31 5.74 20.99
CA ALA A 213 -25.59 5.21 19.84
C ALA A 213 -24.40 4.38 20.32
N LYS A 214 -24.41 3.07 20.06
CA LYS A 214 -23.35 2.16 20.47
C LYS A 214 -22.36 2.01 19.33
N LEU A 215 -21.10 2.31 19.58
CA LEU A 215 -20.03 2.09 18.61
C LEU A 215 -19.98 0.60 18.21
N ASP A 216 -19.62 0.35 16.97
CA ASP A 216 -19.33 -0.98 16.46
C ASP A 216 -18.21 -1.61 17.32
N PRO A 217 -18.48 -2.72 18.04
CA PRO A 217 -17.49 -3.31 18.95
C PRO A 217 -16.31 -3.97 18.23
N VAL A 218 -16.42 -4.22 16.93
CA VAL A 218 -15.37 -4.86 16.11
C VAL A 218 -14.52 -3.79 15.43
N THR A 219 -15.14 -2.71 14.94
CA THR A 219 -14.44 -1.62 14.23
C THR A 219 -15.12 -0.29 14.55
N PRO A 220 -14.88 0.31 15.74
CA PRO A 220 -15.60 1.49 16.21
C PRO A 220 -15.31 2.75 15.39
N PHE A 221 -14.19 2.76 14.66
CA PHE A 221 -13.79 3.84 13.77
C PHE A 221 -13.46 3.29 12.38
N GLY A 222 -12.26 2.77 12.20
CA GLY A 222 -11.82 2.22 10.92
C GLY A 222 -10.84 1.10 11.09
N ARG A 223 -10.35 0.59 9.97
CA ARG A 223 -9.28 -0.40 9.90
C ARG A 223 -8.40 -0.06 8.73
N PHE A 224 -7.07 -0.09 8.91
CA PHE A 224 -6.14 0.14 7.82
C PHE A 224 -4.93 -0.78 7.88
N LEU A 225 -4.39 -1.07 6.70
CA LEU A 225 -3.05 -1.61 6.51
C LEU A 225 -2.09 -0.42 6.40
N LEU A 226 -1.00 -0.45 7.14
CA LEU A 226 0.10 0.50 7.04
C LEU A 226 1.29 -0.19 6.38
N ILE A 227 1.87 0.47 5.39
CA ILE A 227 3.18 0.17 4.84
C ILE A 227 4.01 1.45 5.02
N GLU A 228 5.07 1.40 5.83
CA GLU A 228 5.94 2.55 6.07
C GLU A 228 7.39 2.28 5.69
N THR A 229 8.11 3.29 5.20
CA THR A 229 9.55 3.19 4.97
C THR A 229 10.29 3.28 6.30
N VAL A 230 11.37 2.51 6.45
CA VAL A 230 12.28 2.61 7.62
C VAL A 230 13.74 2.87 7.22
N ASN A 231 14.03 2.86 5.93
CA ASN A 231 15.32 3.26 5.34
C ASN A 231 15.40 4.75 4.97
N GLY A 232 14.35 5.53 5.26
CA GLY A 232 14.27 6.95 4.89
C GLY A 232 14.01 7.22 3.41
N SER A 233 13.69 6.20 2.61
CA SER A 233 13.24 6.38 1.22
C SER A 233 11.82 6.94 1.15
N HIS A 234 11.39 7.27 -0.07
CA HIS A 234 10.13 7.94 -0.34
C HIS A 234 9.16 7.04 -1.08
N ILE A 235 7.89 7.03 -0.67
CA ILE A 235 6.81 6.31 -1.34
C ILE A 235 6.25 7.22 -2.43
N GLY A 236 6.33 6.77 -3.68
CA GLY A 236 5.84 7.53 -4.82
C GLY A 236 5.34 6.64 -5.95
N PRO A 237 4.83 7.25 -7.03
CA PRO A 237 4.43 6.50 -8.21
C PRO A 237 5.63 5.74 -8.82
N PRO A 238 5.41 4.54 -9.38
CA PRO A 238 6.46 3.77 -10.03
C PRO A 238 7.17 4.57 -11.11
N ARG A 239 8.51 4.53 -11.13
CA ARG A 239 9.32 5.23 -12.15
C ARG A 239 8.92 4.89 -13.58
N ARG A 240 8.38 3.70 -13.80
CA ARG A 240 7.91 3.24 -15.12
C ARG A 240 6.64 3.97 -15.61
N TYR A 241 5.87 4.57 -14.72
CA TYR A 241 4.64 5.29 -15.03
C TYR A 241 4.81 6.81 -15.07
N VAL A 242 6.03 7.31 -14.83
CA VAL A 242 6.32 8.74 -14.79
C VAL A 242 7.39 9.09 -15.83
N SER A 243 7.15 10.15 -16.59
CA SER A 243 8.13 10.71 -17.51
C SER A 243 9.37 11.18 -16.75
N LYS A 244 10.53 10.61 -17.08
CA LYS A 244 11.82 11.02 -16.48
C LYS A 244 12.17 12.48 -16.77
N GLU A 245 11.71 13.00 -17.92
CA GLU A 245 12.03 14.35 -18.37
C GLU A 245 11.07 15.40 -17.79
N HIS A 246 9.78 15.07 -17.67
CA HIS A 246 8.74 16.05 -17.34
C HIS A 246 8.10 15.85 -15.95
N GLY A 247 8.30 14.69 -15.32
CA GLY A 247 7.68 14.36 -14.03
C GLY A 247 6.17 14.07 -14.09
N GLN A 248 5.56 14.13 -15.28
CA GLN A 248 4.16 13.82 -15.55
C GLN A 248 3.92 12.30 -15.63
N PHE A 249 2.73 11.83 -15.24
CA PHE A 249 2.32 10.47 -15.55
C PHE A 249 2.31 10.21 -17.06
N LEU A 250 2.70 9.00 -17.45
CA LEU A 250 2.62 8.54 -18.83
C LEU A 250 1.20 8.07 -19.13
N GLU A 251 0.71 8.25 -20.35
CA GLU A 251 -0.69 7.91 -20.75
C GLU A 251 -1.06 6.42 -20.59
N HIS A 252 -0.09 5.53 -20.40
CA HIS A 252 -0.32 4.11 -20.12
C HIS A 252 -0.28 3.77 -18.62
N ALA A 253 -0.06 4.77 -17.75
CA ALA A 253 -0.12 4.59 -16.32
C ALA A 253 -1.54 4.17 -15.92
N PRO A 254 -1.68 3.28 -14.92
CA PRO A 254 -2.99 2.79 -14.49
C PRO A 254 -3.78 3.83 -13.67
N TYR A 255 -3.22 5.01 -13.42
CA TYR A 255 -3.89 6.15 -12.79
C TYR A 255 -3.13 7.42 -13.20
N CYS A 256 -3.75 8.57 -13.01
CA CYS A 256 -3.21 9.87 -13.40
C CYS A 256 -3.32 10.89 -12.27
N GLU A 257 -2.83 12.10 -12.54
CA GLU A 257 -2.86 13.22 -11.60
C GLU A 257 -4.26 13.55 -11.08
N ARG A 258 -5.30 13.30 -11.89
CA ARG A 258 -6.69 13.63 -11.57
C ARG A 258 -7.32 12.69 -10.55
N ASP A 259 -6.75 11.50 -10.37
CA ASP A 259 -7.22 10.50 -9.42
C ASP A 259 -6.65 10.77 -8.02
N LEU A 260 -5.69 11.70 -7.90
CA LEU A 260 -5.08 12.10 -6.63
C LEU A 260 -5.91 13.22 -5.98
N ARG A 261 -6.39 12.97 -4.76
CA ARG A 261 -7.07 13.97 -3.92
C ARG A 261 -6.04 14.66 -3.03
N LEU A 262 -5.88 15.95 -3.27
CA LEU A 262 -4.87 16.79 -2.62
C LEU A 262 -5.42 17.42 -1.33
N PRO A 263 -4.56 18.02 -0.48
CA PRO A 263 -5.02 18.78 0.66
C PRO A 263 -5.92 19.95 0.22
N GLU A 264 -7.03 20.13 0.94
CA GLU A 264 -7.99 21.20 0.75
C GLU A 264 -8.17 22.02 2.05
N PRO A 265 -8.84 23.18 2.01
CA PRO A 265 -9.25 23.88 3.22
C PRO A 265 -10.13 23.00 4.14
N PRO A 266 -10.07 23.16 5.48
CA PRO A 266 -9.28 24.15 6.20
C PRO A 266 -7.77 23.83 6.15
N LEU A 267 -7.00 24.88 5.88
CA LEU A 267 -5.54 24.86 5.80
C LEU A 267 -4.87 25.35 7.09
N THR A 268 -5.49 26.33 7.75
CA THR A 268 -4.84 27.12 8.80
C THR A 268 -5.68 27.12 10.05
N TRP A 269 -5.04 26.88 11.19
CA TRP A 269 -5.60 27.10 12.52
C TRP A 269 -4.70 28.08 13.28
N ASP A 270 -5.25 29.24 13.65
CA ASP A 270 -4.57 30.26 14.45
C ASP A 270 -5.10 30.24 15.89
N GLU A 271 -4.71 29.21 16.63
CA GLU A 271 -5.13 29.00 18.01
C GLU A 271 -3.90 28.93 18.92
N LYS A 272 -3.99 29.57 20.10
CA LYS A 272 -2.98 29.47 21.16
C LYS A 272 -3.42 28.44 22.20
N GLY A 273 -2.46 27.69 22.71
CA GLY A 273 -2.71 26.63 23.67
C GLY A 273 -1.59 25.60 23.66
N ASP A 274 -1.74 24.56 24.45
CA ASP A 274 -0.74 23.49 24.52
C ASP A 274 -1.11 22.39 23.53
N PHE A 275 -0.33 22.31 22.44
CA PHE A 275 -0.53 21.32 21.40
C PHE A 275 0.63 20.32 21.38
N PRO A 276 0.39 19.08 21.85
CA PRO A 276 1.39 18.02 21.77
C PRO A 276 1.54 17.54 20.31
N VAL A 277 2.79 17.54 19.84
CA VAL A 277 3.21 16.92 18.57
C VAL A 277 4.12 15.73 18.90
N ARG A 278 3.65 14.52 18.60
CA ARG A 278 4.41 13.27 18.75
C ARG A 278 5.20 12.96 17.49
N ILE A 279 6.51 12.82 17.63
CA ILE A 279 7.46 12.65 16.55
C ILE A 279 8.09 11.26 16.67
N LYS A 280 7.83 10.37 15.70
CA LYS A 280 8.55 9.10 15.57
C LYS A 280 9.88 9.36 14.88
N ALA A 281 10.99 9.11 15.57
CA ALA A 281 12.33 9.17 14.99
C ALA A 281 13.30 8.31 15.81
N ARG A 282 14.23 7.62 15.13
CA ARG A 282 15.27 6.80 15.77
C ARG A 282 14.65 5.73 16.69
N ASP A 283 13.60 5.08 16.19
CA ASP A 283 12.85 4.04 16.89
C ASP A 283 12.27 4.47 18.27
N LEU A 284 11.99 5.77 18.44
CA LEU A 284 11.43 6.35 19.64
C LEU A 284 10.42 7.47 19.29
N ILE A 285 9.28 7.47 19.98
CA ILE A 285 8.35 8.60 19.94
C ILE A 285 8.79 9.62 20.98
N HIS A 286 8.95 10.86 20.55
CA HIS A 286 9.15 12.03 21.39
C HIS A 286 7.93 12.93 21.29
N GLU A 287 7.48 13.53 22.38
CA GLU A 287 6.46 14.57 22.36
C GLU A 287 7.14 15.92 22.49
N TYR A 288 6.83 16.84 21.59
CA TYR A 288 7.18 18.26 21.66
C TYR A 288 5.90 19.05 21.91
N VAL A 289 5.97 20.13 22.69
CA VAL A 289 4.80 20.98 22.98
C VAL A 289 4.96 22.32 22.28
N TYR A 290 3.98 22.61 21.43
CA TYR A 290 3.79 23.89 20.76
C TYR A 290 2.82 24.73 21.59
N HIS A 291 3.06 26.04 21.68
CA HIS A 291 2.16 26.97 22.36
C HIS A 291 1.09 27.57 21.42
N TYR A 292 0.99 27.00 20.23
CA TYR A 292 0.05 27.35 19.15
C TYR A 292 -0.28 26.08 18.35
N HIS A 293 -1.38 26.09 17.61
CA HIS A 293 -1.81 24.95 16.81
C HIS A 293 -0.74 24.61 15.75
N PRO A 294 -0.24 23.36 15.65
CA PRO A 294 0.90 23.04 14.78
C PRO A 294 0.57 23.00 13.27
N LEU A 295 -0.71 23.20 12.94
CA LEU A 295 -1.22 23.31 11.56
C LEU A 295 -1.53 24.79 11.26
N ASP A 296 -0.55 25.68 11.38
CA ASP A 296 -0.73 27.14 11.29
C ASP A 296 -0.24 27.75 9.97
N ILE A 297 -0.04 26.92 8.95
CA ILE A 297 0.43 27.37 7.64
C ILE A 297 -0.70 28.13 6.93
N VAL A 298 -0.40 29.30 6.37
CA VAL A 298 -1.34 30.12 5.58
C VAL A 298 -1.30 29.83 4.08
N GLY A 299 -0.21 29.22 3.61
CA GLY A 299 -0.04 28.81 2.23
C GLY A 299 1.24 28.02 2.03
N TRP A 300 1.23 27.14 1.03
CA TRP A 300 2.39 26.41 0.58
C TRP A 300 2.36 26.16 -0.93
N ASP A 301 3.53 25.94 -1.52
CA ASP A 301 3.66 25.39 -2.87
C ASP A 301 4.87 24.46 -3.01
N GLY A 302 4.80 23.53 -3.96
CA GLY A 302 5.87 22.59 -4.24
C GLY A 302 5.39 21.23 -4.70
N CYS A 303 6.24 20.22 -4.54
CA CYS A 303 5.99 18.84 -4.99
C CYS A 303 6.01 17.83 -3.84
N TYR A 304 6.24 18.25 -2.59
CA TYR A 304 6.35 17.35 -1.44
C TYR A 304 5.17 17.57 -0.48
N TYR A 305 4.12 16.78 -0.65
CA TYR A 305 2.85 16.93 0.07
C TYR A 305 2.10 15.60 0.18
N PRO A 306 1.21 15.45 1.18
CA PRO A 306 0.37 14.27 1.31
C PRO A 306 -0.77 14.27 0.30
N TYR A 307 -1.29 13.09 -0.03
CA TYR A 307 -2.45 12.94 -0.91
C TYR A 307 -3.21 11.64 -0.60
N ALA A 308 -4.47 11.59 -1.02
CA ALA A 308 -5.27 10.38 -1.09
C ALA A 308 -5.37 9.87 -2.53
N PHE A 309 -5.45 8.55 -2.71
CA PHE A 309 -5.74 7.89 -3.98
C PHE A 309 -6.66 6.70 -3.71
N ASN A 310 -7.81 6.60 -4.38
CA ASN A 310 -8.69 5.46 -4.18
C ASN A 310 -8.29 4.28 -5.08
N ILE A 311 -8.20 3.09 -4.52
CA ILE A 311 -7.83 1.89 -5.31
C ILE A 311 -8.84 1.57 -6.42
N ASP A 312 -10.11 1.98 -6.27
CA ASP A 312 -11.14 1.76 -7.29
C ASP A 312 -10.93 2.68 -8.51
N ASP A 313 -10.13 3.75 -8.39
CA ASP A 313 -9.70 4.60 -9.52
C ASP A 313 -8.51 4.00 -10.30
N PHE A 314 -7.86 2.95 -9.76
CA PHE A 314 -6.80 2.24 -10.46
C PHE A 314 -7.37 1.47 -11.65
N SER A 315 -6.97 1.86 -12.86
CA SER A 315 -7.34 1.25 -14.15
C SER A 315 -6.45 0.03 -14.46
N PRO A 316 -6.93 -1.22 -14.27
CA PRO A 316 -6.05 -2.38 -14.37
C PRO A 316 -5.64 -2.65 -15.81
N ILE A 317 -4.34 -2.80 -16.02
CA ILE A 317 -3.80 -3.18 -17.32
C ILE A 317 -4.10 -4.67 -17.54
N THR A 318 -4.69 -5.01 -18.68
CA THR A 318 -5.01 -6.40 -19.05
C THR A 318 -4.36 -6.75 -20.38
N GLY A 319 -4.16 -8.05 -20.63
CA GLY A 319 -3.46 -8.52 -21.81
C GLY A 319 -4.12 -9.75 -22.42
N LYS A 320 -3.69 -10.09 -23.63
CA LYS A 320 -4.14 -11.33 -24.30
C LYS A 320 -3.73 -12.54 -23.48
N LEU A 321 -2.56 -12.46 -22.85
CA LEU A 321 -1.98 -13.46 -21.96
C LEU A 321 -1.78 -12.85 -20.57
N HIS A 322 -1.61 -13.73 -19.58
CA HIS A 322 -1.39 -13.36 -18.20
C HIS A 322 -0.19 -12.43 -18.05
N MET A 323 -0.46 -11.19 -17.62
CA MET A 323 0.55 -10.17 -17.43
C MET A 323 1.22 -10.34 -16.06
N PRO A 324 2.56 -10.15 -15.95
CA PRO A 324 3.26 -10.32 -14.69
C PRO A 324 2.90 -9.21 -13.68
N PRO A 325 3.03 -9.45 -12.36
CA PRO A 325 2.61 -8.53 -11.31
C PRO A 325 3.05 -7.05 -11.41
N PRO A 326 4.18 -6.67 -12.04
CA PRO A 326 4.55 -5.27 -12.19
C PRO A 326 3.51 -4.36 -12.87
N ILE A 327 2.53 -4.92 -13.59
CA ILE A 327 1.40 -4.13 -14.13
C ILE A 327 0.39 -3.68 -13.05
N HIS A 328 0.45 -4.26 -11.86
CA HIS A 328 -0.39 -3.94 -10.72
C HIS A 328 0.26 -2.92 -9.77
N GLN A 329 1.49 -2.45 -10.05
CA GLN A 329 2.18 -1.51 -9.18
C GLN A 329 1.41 -0.19 -9.05
N THR A 330 1.14 0.20 -7.82
CA THR A 330 0.52 1.49 -7.47
C THR A 330 1.57 2.45 -6.96
N PHE A 331 2.46 2.01 -6.07
CA PHE A 331 3.56 2.81 -5.53
C PHE A 331 4.87 2.01 -5.48
N GLU A 332 5.99 2.70 -5.38
CA GLU A 332 7.31 2.11 -5.09
C GLU A 332 8.10 2.99 -4.13
N ALA A 333 9.07 2.37 -3.45
CA ALA A 333 10.11 3.04 -2.68
C ALA A 333 11.43 2.27 -2.82
N HIS A 334 12.47 2.63 -2.07
CA HIS A 334 13.73 1.90 -2.16
C HIS A 334 13.58 0.48 -1.60
N ASN A 335 13.78 -0.51 -2.47
CA ASN A 335 13.72 -1.95 -2.19
C ASN A 335 12.34 -2.54 -1.86
N PHE A 336 11.24 -1.88 -2.21
CA PHE A 336 9.92 -2.53 -2.21
C PHE A 336 8.92 -1.84 -3.15
N VAL A 337 7.87 -2.57 -3.51
CA VAL A 337 6.76 -2.05 -4.31
C VAL A 337 5.41 -2.38 -3.66
N ILE A 338 4.43 -1.52 -3.88
CA ILE A 338 3.05 -1.69 -3.43
C ILE A 338 2.19 -1.88 -4.67
N CYS A 339 1.46 -3.00 -4.75
CA CYS A 339 0.61 -3.34 -5.89
C CYS A 339 -0.87 -3.39 -5.48
N SER A 340 -1.75 -3.00 -6.41
CA SER A 340 -3.20 -3.11 -6.32
C SER A 340 -3.72 -4.16 -7.31
N PHE A 341 -4.21 -5.27 -6.78
CA PHE A 341 -4.94 -6.26 -7.56
C PHE A 341 -6.41 -5.86 -7.55
N CYS A 342 -6.89 -5.18 -8.60
CA CYS A 342 -8.27 -4.70 -8.68
C CYS A 342 -9.16 -5.59 -9.58
N PRO A 343 -10.50 -5.48 -9.44
CA PRO A 343 -11.45 -6.09 -10.35
C PRO A 343 -11.17 -5.74 -11.81
N ARG A 344 -11.17 -6.74 -12.70
CA ARG A 344 -10.79 -6.56 -14.10
C ARG A 344 -11.29 -7.69 -14.99
N LEU A 345 -11.27 -7.43 -16.30
CA LEU A 345 -11.34 -8.48 -17.30
C LEU A 345 -10.11 -9.38 -17.23
N LEU A 346 -10.31 -10.67 -17.39
CA LEU A 346 -9.24 -11.67 -17.40
C LEU A 346 -8.69 -11.85 -18.83
N ASP A 347 -7.60 -12.60 -18.92
CA ASP A 347 -6.81 -12.80 -20.14
C ASP A 347 -7.67 -13.23 -21.34
N TYR A 348 -7.60 -12.53 -22.47
CA TYR A 348 -8.54 -12.74 -23.58
C TYR A 348 -8.03 -13.67 -24.70
N HIS A 349 -6.93 -14.41 -24.49
CA HIS A 349 -6.60 -15.55 -25.34
C HIS A 349 -7.62 -16.70 -25.11
N PRO A 350 -8.14 -17.36 -26.16
CA PRO A 350 -9.09 -18.47 -26.02
C PRO A 350 -8.58 -19.64 -25.16
N GLN A 351 -7.26 -19.78 -25.05
CA GLN A 351 -6.58 -20.83 -24.27
C GLN A 351 -5.75 -20.28 -23.10
N ALA A 352 -5.98 -19.02 -22.67
CA ALA A 352 -5.26 -18.49 -21.51
C ALA A 352 -5.70 -19.18 -20.22
N ILE A 353 -4.72 -19.52 -19.38
CA ILE A 353 -4.93 -19.82 -17.96
C ILE A 353 -5.19 -18.49 -17.26
N LYS A 354 -6.32 -18.38 -16.54
CA LYS A 354 -6.81 -17.10 -15.98
C LYS A 354 -6.25 -16.76 -14.60
N VAL A 355 -5.69 -17.76 -13.91
CA VAL A 355 -5.03 -17.58 -12.61
C VAL A 355 -3.51 -17.50 -12.82
N PRO A 356 -2.76 -16.92 -11.86
CA PRO A 356 -1.31 -16.83 -11.95
C PRO A 356 -0.63 -18.18 -12.16
N TYR A 357 0.53 -18.18 -12.78
CA TYR A 357 1.37 -19.37 -12.89
C TYR A 357 1.97 -19.74 -11.52
N ASN A 358 2.31 -21.02 -11.33
CA ASN A 358 3.22 -21.41 -10.25
C ASN A 358 4.57 -20.72 -10.49
N HIS A 359 5.13 -20.10 -9.47
CA HIS A 359 6.41 -19.41 -9.57
C HIS A 359 7.22 -19.44 -8.29
N SER A 360 8.49 -19.11 -8.47
CA SER A 360 9.43 -18.82 -7.41
C SER A 360 10.04 -17.47 -7.74
N ASN A 361 9.76 -16.47 -6.92
CA ASN A 361 10.43 -15.19 -7.01
C ASN A 361 11.72 -15.28 -6.20
N LEU A 362 12.87 -15.29 -6.87
CA LEU A 362 14.15 -15.57 -6.23
C LEU A 362 14.69 -14.37 -5.44
N ASP A 363 14.18 -13.18 -5.74
CA ASP A 363 14.71 -11.91 -5.26
C ASP A 363 13.66 -11.08 -4.51
N SER A 364 12.49 -11.63 -4.21
CA SER A 364 11.43 -10.91 -3.51
C SER A 364 10.65 -11.81 -2.56
N ASP A 365 10.41 -11.31 -1.36
CA ASP A 365 9.32 -11.77 -0.51
C ASP A 365 8.03 -11.11 -1.01
N GLU A 366 6.93 -11.87 -1.07
CA GLU A 366 5.64 -11.38 -1.55
C GLU A 366 4.61 -11.44 -0.41
N VAL A 367 4.01 -10.29 -0.06
CA VAL A 367 2.98 -10.22 0.99
C VAL A 367 1.69 -9.66 0.43
N LEU A 368 0.64 -10.49 0.36
CA LEU A 368 -0.70 -10.05 -0.02
C LEU A 368 -1.58 -9.80 1.21
N TYR A 369 -2.28 -8.68 1.22
CA TYR A 369 -3.37 -8.33 2.12
C TYR A 369 -4.71 -8.38 1.39
N TYR A 370 -5.62 -9.23 1.86
CA TYR A 370 -6.88 -9.53 1.19
C TYR A 370 -7.97 -8.54 1.61
N VAL A 371 -8.54 -7.80 0.66
CA VAL A 371 -9.47 -6.69 0.96
C VAL A 371 -10.92 -7.11 0.75
N GLU A 372 -11.30 -7.52 -0.45
CA GLU A 372 -12.66 -7.98 -0.74
C GLU A 372 -12.70 -8.93 -1.94
N GLY A 373 -13.87 -9.55 -2.14
CA GLY A 373 -14.07 -10.56 -3.17
C GLY A 373 -13.51 -11.92 -2.79
N ASN A 374 -13.64 -12.87 -3.72
CA ASN A 374 -13.07 -14.21 -3.58
C ASN A 374 -11.85 -14.33 -4.52
N PHE A 375 -10.67 -14.58 -3.94
CA PHE A 375 -9.44 -14.72 -4.72
C PHE A 375 -9.48 -15.99 -5.56
N GLY A 376 -9.54 -15.85 -6.89
CA GLY A 376 -9.74 -16.99 -7.80
C GLY A 376 -8.63 -18.05 -7.73
N SER A 377 -7.45 -17.68 -7.25
CA SER A 377 -6.29 -18.56 -7.09
C SER A 377 -6.16 -19.21 -5.70
N ARG A 378 -6.98 -18.82 -4.71
CA ARG A 378 -6.82 -19.24 -3.30
C ARG A 378 -8.10 -19.84 -2.74
N LYS A 379 -7.95 -20.76 -1.78
CA LYS A 379 -9.06 -21.35 -1.00
C LYS A 379 -8.77 -21.15 0.49
N GLY A 380 -9.78 -20.72 1.26
CA GLY A 380 -9.70 -20.63 2.73
C GLY A 380 -9.02 -19.39 3.29
N ILE A 381 -8.79 -18.35 2.48
CA ILE A 381 -8.24 -17.06 2.95
C ILE A 381 -9.39 -16.12 3.33
N GLU A 382 -9.37 -15.61 4.56
CA GLU A 382 -10.38 -14.66 5.07
C GLU A 382 -10.00 -13.20 4.75
N VAL A 383 -11.01 -12.36 4.52
CA VAL A 383 -10.86 -10.90 4.35
C VAL A 383 -10.11 -10.30 5.55
N GLY A 384 -9.17 -9.41 5.25
CA GLY A 384 -8.25 -8.82 6.21
C GLY A 384 -7.06 -9.71 6.58
N SER A 385 -6.93 -10.93 6.04
CA SER A 385 -5.70 -11.71 6.24
C SER A 385 -4.52 -11.14 5.47
N LEU A 386 -3.32 -11.52 5.91
CA LEU A 386 -2.11 -11.42 5.11
C LEU A 386 -1.61 -12.83 4.78
N THR A 387 -1.07 -13.02 3.59
CA THR A 387 -0.23 -14.18 3.29
C THR A 387 1.16 -13.70 2.91
N ALA A 388 2.19 -14.42 3.37
CA ALA A 388 3.58 -14.13 3.03
C ALA A 388 4.21 -15.33 2.34
N HIS A 389 4.87 -15.08 1.21
CA HIS A 389 5.60 -16.06 0.42
C HIS A 389 7.07 -15.62 0.35
N PRO A 390 7.95 -16.21 1.17
CA PRO A 390 9.37 -15.88 1.17
C PRO A 390 10.04 -16.16 -0.18
N GLN A 391 11.02 -15.35 -0.52
CA GLN A 391 11.85 -15.46 -1.71
C GLN A 391 12.41 -16.87 -1.88
N GLY A 392 12.37 -17.39 -3.11
CA GLY A 392 12.85 -18.72 -3.46
C GLY A 392 11.89 -19.87 -3.12
N ILE A 393 10.80 -19.65 -2.38
CA ILE A 393 9.81 -20.69 -2.12
C ILE A 393 8.77 -20.73 -3.27
N PRO A 394 8.59 -21.89 -3.94
CA PRO A 394 7.54 -22.02 -4.95
C PRO A 394 6.14 -21.83 -4.35
N HIS A 395 5.33 -21.04 -5.02
CA HIS A 395 3.93 -20.82 -4.69
C HIS A 395 3.12 -20.56 -5.96
N GLY A 396 1.79 -20.57 -5.84
CA GLY A 396 0.89 -20.41 -6.99
C GLY A 396 -0.54 -20.83 -6.65
N PRO A 397 -1.37 -21.09 -7.68
CA PRO A 397 -2.78 -21.43 -7.47
C PRO A 397 -2.97 -22.67 -6.61
N HIS A 398 -4.03 -22.68 -5.80
CA HIS A 398 -4.42 -23.85 -5.01
C HIS A 398 -4.96 -24.98 -5.91
N PRO A 399 -4.94 -26.23 -5.43
CA PRO A 399 -5.44 -27.37 -6.20
C PRO A 399 -6.84 -27.15 -6.82
N GLY A 400 -6.95 -27.38 -8.13
CA GLY A 400 -8.19 -27.28 -8.91
C GLY A 400 -8.63 -25.87 -9.31
N THR A 401 -7.96 -24.80 -8.90
CA THR A 401 -8.38 -23.44 -9.26
C THR A 401 -8.09 -23.09 -10.72
N ILE A 402 -7.04 -23.70 -11.32
CA ILE A 402 -6.71 -23.51 -12.75
C ILE A 402 -7.91 -23.92 -13.62
N GLU A 403 -8.34 -25.18 -13.52
CA GLU A 403 -9.47 -25.71 -14.28
C GLU A 403 -10.78 -24.94 -14.01
N ALA A 404 -11.05 -24.62 -12.74
CA ALA A 404 -12.25 -23.87 -12.36
C ALA A 404 -12.28 -22.44 -12.94
N SER A 405 -11.12 -21.88 -13.31
CA SER A 405 -11.00 -20.51 -13.81
C SER A 405 -11.06 -20.39 -15.33
N LEU A 406 -10.97 -21.49 -16.10
CA LEU A 406 -10.75 -21.42 -17.56
C LEU A 406 -11.82 -20.64 -18.32
N SER A 407 -13.08 -20.71 -17.88
CA SER A 407 -14.22 -20.01 -18.48
C SER A 407 -14.44 -18.59 -17.92
N ALA A 408 -13.68 -18.19 -16.90
CA ALA A 408 -13.84 -16.88 -16.29
C ALA A 408 -13.35 -15.78 -17.24
N THR A 409 -14.17 -14.75 -17.40
CA THR A 409 -13.87 -13.56 -18.20
C THR A 409 -13.58 -12.33 -17.35
N HIS A 410 -13.88 -12.40 -16.05
CA HIS A 410 -13.78 -11.31 -15.10
C HIS A 410 -13.42 -11.83 -13.71
N THR A 411 -12.70 -11.02 -12.93
CA THR A 411 -12.47 -11.24 -11.50
C THR A 411 -12.94 -10.04 -10.68
N ALA A 412 -13.55 -10.30 -9.52
CA ALA A 412 -13.98 -9.28 -8.55
C ALA A 412 -13.02 -9.19 -7.34
N GLU A 413 -11.81 -9.70 -7.52
CA GLU A 413 -10.77 -9.77 -6.52
C GLU A 413 -10.19 -8.38 -6.19
N LEU A 414 -10.07 -8.06 -4.90
CA LEU A 414 -9.34 -6.89 -4.43
C LEU A 414 -8.29 -7.26 -3.37
N ALA A 415 -7.01 -7.02 -3.66
CA ALA A 415 -5.93 -7.05 -2.65
C ALA A 415 -4.89 -5.95 -2.84
N VAL A 416 -4.20 -5.69 -1.75
CA VAL A 416 -2.97 -4.90 -1.73
C VAL A 416 -1.81 -5.84 -1.50
N MET A 417 -0.76 -5.73 -2.29
CA MET A 417 0.46 -6.50 -2.11
C MET A 417 1.63 -5.58 -1.82
N CYS A 418 2.56 -6.03 -0.96
CA CYS A 418 3.85 -5.41 -0.74
C CYS A 418 4.93 -6.45 -1.03
N ASP A 419 5.71 -6.21 -2.08
CA ASP A 419 6.83 -7.05 -2.48
C ASP A 419 8.11 -6.39 -2.04
N THR A 420 8.99 -7.11 -1.34
CA THR A 420 10.22 -6.57 -0.77
C THR A 420 11.43 -7.31 -1.29
N PHE A 421 12.45 -6.58 -1.75
CA PHE A 421 13.68 -7.16 -2.31
C PHE A 421 14.74 -7.50 -1.26
N ARG A 422 14.42 -7.26 0.02
CA ARG A 422 15.12 -7.86 1.17
C ARG A 422 14.20 -8.83 1.87
N PRO A 423 14.74 -9.89 2.52
CA PRO A 423 13.96 -10.77 3.37
C PRO A 423 13.13 -9.97 4.38
N LEU A 424 11.88 -10.35 4.53
CA LEU A 424 10.91 -9.75 5.42
C LEU A 424 10.72 -10.66 6.63
N HIS A 425 10.86 -10.10 7.83
CA HIS A 425 10.87 -10.89 9.05
C HIS A 425 9.57 -10.71 9.85
N PRO A 426 8.97 -11.78 10.36
CA PRO A 426 7.77 -11.69 11.18
C PRO A 426 8.08 -11.15 12.59
N THR A 427 7.09 -10.51 13.20
CA THR A 427 7.09 -10.19 14.63
C THR A 427 6.41 -11.31 15.42
N ARG A 428 6.50 -11.29 16.76
CA ARG A 428 5.74 -12.21 17.61
C ARG A 428 4.22 -12.14 17.32
N ALA A 429 3.69 -10.94 17.10
CA ALA A 429 2.28 -10.74 16.79
C ALA A 429 1.86 -11.44 15.48
N ALA A 430 2.73 -11.46 14.46
CA ALA A 430 2.45 -12.22 13.25
C ALA A 430 2.46 -13.73 13.51
N ILE A 431 3.42 -14.24 14.29
CA ILE A 431 3.49 -15.67 14.64
C ILE A 431 2.25 -16.13 15.41
N ASP A 432 1.77 -15.31 16.35
CA ASP A 432 0.60 -15.65 17.17
C ASP A 432 -0.70 -15.73 16.35
N LEU A 433 -0.71 -15.12 15.15
CA LEU A 433 -1.84 -15.09 14.23
C LEU A 433 -1.67 -16.02 13.02
N ASP A 434 -0.53 -16.71 12.90
CA ASP A 434 -0.17 -17.52 11.73
C ASP A 434 -0.86 -18.89 11.73
N ASP A 435 -1.50 -19.26 10.62
CA ASP A 435 -1.99 -20.63 10.42
C ASP A 435 -0.83 -21.56 10.04
N SER A 436 -0.36 -22.33 11.02
CA SER A 436 0.67 -23.36 10.81
C SER A 436 0.35 -24.40 9.72
N LYS A 437 -0.93 -24.57 9.35
CA LYS A 437 -1.37 -25.52 8.32
C LYS A 437 -1.32 -24.95 6.90
N TYR A 438 -1.09 -23.65 6.74
CA TYR A 438 -1.12 -22.99 5.44
C TYR A 438 -0.21 -23.62 4.38
N PRO A 439 1.05 -24.05 4.67
CA PRO A 439 1.87 -24.73 3.67
C PRO A 439 1.25 -26.03 3.15
N ALA A 440 0.44 -26.73 3.96
CA ALA A 440 -0.25 -27.95 3.54
C ALA A 440 -1.48 -27.67 2.67
N SER A 441 -1.89 -26.41 2.48
CA SER A 441 -3.08 -26.06 1.67
C SER A 441 -2.95 -26.36 0.18
N TRP A 442 -1.72 -26.62 -0.30
CA TRP A 442 -1.46 -27.11 -1.66
C TRP A 442 -1.49 -28.63 -1.80
N GLN A 443 -1.71 -29.38 -0.71
CA GLN A 443 -1.93 -30.82 -0.80
C GLN A 443 -3.30 -31.11 -1.44
N GLY A 444 -3.36 -32.17 -2.25
CA GLY A 444 -4.58 -32.61 -2.94
C GLY A 444 -4.40 -32.78 -4.45
N GLU A 445 -5.50 -33.04 -5.14
CA GLU A 445 -5.52 -33.22 -6.60
C GLU A 445 -5.53 -31.85 -7.29
N HIS A 446 -4.40 -31.45 -7.87
CA HIS A 446 -4.26 -30.17 -8.58
C HIS A 446 -5.09 -30.08 -9.85
N PHE A 447 -5.36 -31.23 -10.46
CA PHE A 447 -6.11 -31.39 -11.69
C PHE A 447 -7.26 -32.37 -11.42
N PRO A 448 -8.40 -31.88 -10.87
CA PRO A 448 -9.50 -32.73 -10.46
C PRO A 448 -9.99 -33.61 -11.62
N GLY A 449 -10.09 -34.90 -11.37
CA GLY A 449 -10.60 -35.84 -12.37
C GLY A 449 -9.53 -36.61 -13.14
N ILE A 450 -8.23 -36.32 -12.97
CA ILE A 450 -7.18 -37.16 -13.57
C ILE A 450 -7.13 -38.51 -12.85
N ALA A 451 -7.15 -38.52 -11.52
CA ALA A 451 -7.07 -39.76 -10.74
C ALA A 451 -8.32 -40.64 -10.95
N SER A 452 -9.50 -40.02 -11.09
CA SER A 452 -10.76 -40.73 -11.37
C SER A 452 -11.04 -40.97 -12.87
N GLY A 453 -10.22 -40.44 -13.78
CA GLY A 453 -10.38 -40.57 -15.23
C GLY A 453 -11.56 -39.81 -15.84
N THR A 454 -12.07 -38.82 -15.11
CA THR A 454 -13.20 -37.98 -15.51
C THR A 454 -12.76 -36.62 -16.07
N MET A 455 -11.46 -36.36 -16.16
CA MET A 455 -10.94 -35.15 -16.79
C MET A 455 -10.99 -35.27 -18.31
N HIS A 456 -11.72 -34.36 -18.95
CA HIS A 456 -11.82 -34.25 -20.40
C HIS A 456 -10.88 -33.15 -20.89
N LEU A 457 -9.66 -33.53 -21.29
CA LEU A 457 -8.76 -32.62 -21.99
C LEU A 457 -9.14 -32.60 -23.48
N ASN A 458 -9.59 -31.46 -24.00
CA ASN A 458 -9.82 -31.26 -25.44
C ASN A 458 -10.67 -32.37 -26.11
N GLY A 459 -11.73 -32.86 -25.44
CA GLY A 459 -12.61 -33.91 -25.97
C GLY A 459 -12.02 -35.34 -25.93
N VAL A 460 -10.87 -35.53 -25.28
CA VAL A 460 -10.28 -36.84 -25.00
C VAL A 460 -10.43 -37.14 -23.51
N THR A 461 -11.11 -38.22 -23.18
CA THR A 461 -11.19 -38.74 -21.80
C THR A 461 -9.80 -39.24 -21.39
N VAL A 462 -9.20 -38.62 -20.38
CA VAL A 462 -7.96 -39.14 -19.77
C VAL A 462 -8.34 -40.37 -18.96
N PRO A 463 -7.82 -41.58 -19.26
CA PRO A 463 -8.17 -42.77 -18.49
C PRO A 463 -7.73 -42.62 -17.02
N PRO A 464 -8.47 -43.23 -16.06
CA PRO A 464 -8.11 -43.16 -14.64
C PRO A 464 -6.68 -43.61 -14.43
N ILE A 465 -5.94 -42.96 -13.53
CA ILE A 465 -4.56 -43.34 -13.22
C ILE A 465 -4.54 -44.71 -12.53
N HIS A 466 -4.54 -45.76 -13.34
CA HIS A 466 -3.82 -46.98 -13.05
C HIS A 466 -2.68 -47.08 -14.06
N ALA A 467 -1.50 -46.65 -13.61
CA ALA A 467 -0.20 -46.92 -14.23
C ALA A 467 0.03 -46.36 -15.65
N ALA A 468 0.40 -45.08 -15.72
CA ALA A 468 1.53 -44.65 -16.54
C ALA A 468 2.25 -43.47 -15.87
N ALA A 469 2.62 -43.64 -14.61
CA ALA A 469 3.87 -43.04 -14.16
C ALA A 469 4.99 -43.61 -15.05
N PHE A 470 5.99 -42.79 -15.39
CA PHE A 470 7.28 -43.15 -15.96
C PHE A 470 7.52 -44.66 -16.14
N PRO A 471 7.87 -45.14 -17.35
CA PRO A 471 8.07 -46.57 -17.59
C PRO A 471 8.95 -47.18 -16.49
N LYS A 472 8.44 -48.23 -15.84
CA LYS A 472 9.10 -48.92 -14.70
C LYS A 472 10.49 -49.47 -15.05
N ASP A 473 10.83 -49.51 -16.33
CA ASP A 473 12.13 -49.94 -16.87
C ASP A 473 13.00 -48.77 -17.34
N ALA A 474 12.96 -47.63 -16.66
CA ALA A 474 13.98 -46.59 -16.86
C ALA A 474 15.34 -47.09 -16.33
N ARG A 475 16.05 -47.86 -17.16
CA ARG A 475 17.48 -48.09 -16.97
C ARG A 475 18.16 -46.71 -16.97
N PRO A 476 19.12 -46.43 -16.07
CA PRO A 476 19.83 -45.15 -16.07
C PRO A 476 20.56 -45.01 -17.40
N GLY A 477 20.01 -44.20 -18.30
CA GLY A 477 20.55 -44.03 -19.65
C GLY A 477 19.51 -44.00 -20.76
N GLN A 478 18.58 -43.05 -20.71
CA GLN A 478 18.08 -42.41 -21.93
C GLN A 478 17.68 -40.99 -21.57
N VAL A 479 18.63 -40.07 -21.78
CA VAL A 479 18.36 -38.64 -21.87
C VAL A 479 17.25 -38.48 -22.91
N ILE A 480 16.12 -37.90 -22.52
CA ILE A 480 15.17 -37.35 -23.50
C ILE A 480 15.96 -36.24 -24.20
N LYS A 481 16.58 -36.57 -25.33
CA LYS A 481 17.10 -35.56 -26.23
C LYS A 481 15.86 -34.84 -26.75
N ALA A 482 15.63 -33.61 -26.29
CA ALA A 482 14.86 -32.69 -27.09
C ALA A 482 15.51 -32.72 -28.48
N GLU A 483 14.78 -33.17 -29.50
CA GLU A 483 15.19 -32.89 -30.86
C GLU A 483 15.13 -31.38 -31.00
N VAL A 484 16.29 -30.75 -30.84
CA VAL A 484 16.47 -29.37 -31.26
C VAL A 484 16.20 -29.40 -32.76
N SER A 485 15.00 -28.98 -33.17
CA SER A 485 14.81 -28.67 -34.59
C SER A 485 15.89 -27.65 -34.91
N ALA A 486 16.80 -28.02 -35.82
CA ALA A 486 17.93 -27.19 -36.23
C ALA A 486 17.48 -25.98 -37.06
N THR A 487 16.37 -25.35 -36.69
CA THR A 487 15.95 -24.06 -37.19
C THR A 487 16.68 -23.01 -36.36
N LEU A 488 17.96 -22.80 -36.69
CA LEU A 488 18.63 -21.56 -36.38
C LEU A 488 17.77 -20.45 -37.00
N ILE A 489 17.06 -19.69 -36.18
CA ILE A 489 16.42 -18.45 -36.61
C ILE A 489 17.59 -17.52 -37.00
N PRO A 490 17.74 -17.12 -38.27
CA PRO A 490 18.84 -16.25 -38.65
C PRO A 490 18.69 -14.91 -37.92
N MET A 491 19.81 -14.42 -37.39
CA MET A 491 19.93 -13.05 -36.91
C MET A 491 19.53 -12.10 -38.05
N PRO A 492 18.76 -11.03 -37.80
CA PRO A 492 18.47 -10.06 -38.84
C PRO A 492 19.77 -9.35 -39.25
N GLY A 493 20.18 -9.47 -40.52
CA GLY A 493 21.22 -8.62 -41.12
C GLY A 493 22.51 -9.30 -41.60
N ALA A 494 22.43 -10.45 -42.29
CA ALA A 494 23.54 -10.95 -43.09
C ALA A 494 23.12 -11.00 -44.57
N ASP A 495 23.42 -9.92 -45.29
CA ASP A 495 23.32 -9.88 -46.75
C ASP A 495 24.40 -10.77 -47.38
N GLU A 496 23.98 -11.75 -48.16
CA GLU A 496 24.84 -12.51 -49.06
C GLU A 496 25.14 -11.65 -50.30
N ASN A 497 26.34 -11.08 -50.39
CA ASN A 497 27.05 -10.89 -51.67
C ASN A 497 28.49 -10.40 -51.43
N GLY A 498 29.47 -11.23 -51.82
CA GLY A 498 30.84 -10.75 -52.06
C GLY A 498 31.94 -11.71 -51.59
N SER A 499 32.29 -12.67 -52.44
CA SER A 499 33.56 -13.39 -52.35
C SER A 499 34.74 -12.48 -52.75
N ALA A 500 35.78 -12.38 -51.92
CA ALA A 500 37.18 -12.39 -52.36
C ALA A 500 38.17 -12.40 -51.17
N ALA A 501 38.96 -13.48 -51.11
CA ALA A 501 40.39 -13.58 -50.79
C ALA A 501 41.02 -12.77 -49.63
N GLY A 502 41.77 -13.48 -48.77
CA GLY A 502 43.04 -12.96 -48.22
C GLY A 502 43.32 -13.20 -46.74
N THR A 503 44.05 -14.28 -46.45
CA THR A 503 45.19 -14.39 -45.51
C THR A 503 45.13 -13.76 -44.10
N GLY A 504 45.27 -14.60 -43.07
CA GLY A 504 46.29 -14.38 -42.02
C GLY A 504 45.83 -13.96 -40.62
N GLY A 505 46.09 -14.84 -39.63
CA GLY A 505 46.24 -14.48 -38.22
C GLY A 505 45.18 -15.08 -37.27
N PRO A 506 45.58 -15.62 -36.09
CA PRO A 506 44.62 -16.06 -35.09
C PRO A 506 44.01 -14.82 -34.40
N PRO A 507 42.70 -14.74 -34.15
CA PRO A 507 42.16 -13.64 -33.37
C PRO A 507 42.53 -13.83 -31.90
N THR A 508 43.20 -12.82 -31.38
CA THR A 508 43.49 -12.59 -29.98
C THR A 508 42.19 -12.47 -29.18
N VAL A 509 42.17 -13.12 -28.01
CA VAL A 509 41.12 -12.95 -27.01
C VAL A 509 41.17 -11.51 -26.51
N LYS A 510 40.20 -10.69 -26.92
CA LYS A 510 39.82 -9.48 -26.20
C LYS A 510 38.40 -9.68 -25.68
N GLY A 511 38.31 -9.95 -24.38
CA GLY A 511 37.07 -9.90 -23.65
C GLY A 511 36.50 -8.48 -23.66
N ALA A 512 35.21 -8.41 -23.97
CA ALA A 512 34.35 -7.30 -23.61
C ALA A 512 32.92 -7.84 -23.55
N THR A 513 32.59 -8.52 -22.45
CA THR A 513 31.19 -8.70 -22.03
C THR A 513 30.70 -7.34 -21.53
N SER A 514 29.95 -6.62 -22.36
CA SER A 514 29.17 -5.48 -21.88
C SER A 514 27.96 -6.02 -21.12
N ASN A 515 28.15 -6.27 -19.83
CA ASN A 515 27.06 -6.34 -18.87
C ASN A 515 26.42 -4.96 -18.78
N VAL A 516 25.16 -4.84 -19.18
CA VAL A 516 24.35 -3.65 -18.90
C VAL A 516 23.32 -4.03 -17.84
N TRP A 517 23.78 -4.14 -16.60
CA TRP A 517 22.96 -3.98 -15.38
C TRP A 517 23.89 -3.63 -14.22
N ALA A 518 23.93 -2.33 -13.87
CA ALA A 518 24.11 -1.72 -12.53
C ALA A 518 24.69 -0.29 -12.66
N PRO A 519 24.44 0.63 -11.70
CA PRO A 519 23.52 0.59 -10.56
C PRO A 519 22.19 1.33 -10.79
#